data_AF-A0AAU5V8F8-F1
#
_entry.id   AF-A0AAU5V8F8-F1
#
_cell.length_a   1.000
_cell.length_b   1.000
_cell.length_c   1.000
_cell.angle_alpha   90.00
_cell.angle_beta   90.00
_cell.angle_gamma   90.00
#
_symmetry.space_group_name_H-M   'P 1'
#
loop_
_entity.id
_entity.type
_entity.pdbx_description
1 polymer ?
#
loop_
_entity_poly.entity_id
_entity_poly.type
_entity_poly.pdbx_seq_one_letter_code
_entity_poly.pdbx_strand_id
1 'polypeptide(L)'
;MSNDERPRATIRLRPAPGARPGTGTQRAAPAAREAPRLPATRAETMLTRSTPQARITGRGVLQVNLNRPPGTGADLDLGCMAAFTDGTCAAVQPLGNTFGSLTRWPYMELDQDDRTGASSDGETVRVDLERRELFRQLLFHVYVYSGAVDFRSLGATATVTAPSGGFRIALDDSPEGATGCAIALATPAEGGLTVSREVRWFTGTLRRSVQEQMDSAYGFGLTWVRMRKD
;
A
#
# COMPACT_ATOMS: atom_id res chain seq x y z
N MET A 1 -22.43 4.88 27.52
CA MET A 1 -20.99 4.77 27.85
C MET A 1 -20.55 3.42 27.29
N SER A 2 -19.82 3.41 26.18
CA SER A 2 -19.37 2.16 25.55
C SER A 2 -18.04 1.77 26.20
N ASN A 3 -18.08 0.75 27.05
CA ASN A 3 -16.88 0.08 27.55
C ASN A 3 -16.37 -0.82 26.42
N ASP A 4 -15.45 -0.31 25.60
CA ASP A 4 -14.74 -1.15 24.62
C ASP A 4 -13.29 -1.31 25.08
N GLU A 5 -12.98 -2.51 25.61
CA GLU A 5 -11.64 -2.90 26.10
C GLU A 5 -10.73 -3.44 24.98
N ARG A 6 -11.11 -3.31 23.70
CA ARG A 6 -10.24 -3.75 22.60
C ARG A 6 -9.00 -2.85 22.51
N PRO A 7 -7.79 -3.40 22.62
CA PRO A 7 -6.57 -2.61 22.56
C PRO A 7 -6.45 -1.95 21.18
N ARG A 8 -6.08 -0.66 21.17
CA ARG A 8 -5.64 0.02 19.95
C ARG A 8 -4.54 -0.83 19.30
N ALA A 9 -4.69 -1.14 18.01
CA ALA A 9 -3.76 -2.03 17.34
C ALA A 9 -2.34 -1.48 17.46
N THR A 10 -1.45 -2.32 18.01
CA THR A 10 -0.03 -2.03 18.13
C THR A 10 0.69 -2.65 16.94
N ILE A 11 1.26 -1.80 16.08
CA ILE A 11 2.00 -2.22 14.90
C ILE A 11 3.50 -2.22 15.21
N ARG A 12 4.16 -3.38 15.06
CA ARG A 12 5.59 -3.53 15.33
C ARG A 12 6.40 -3.38 14.05
N LEU A 13 7.14 -2.28 13.93
CA LEU A 13 8.06 -2.02 12.82
C LEU A 13 9.38 -2.74 13.07
N ARG A 14 9.88 -3.55 12.12
CA ARG A 14 11.22 -4.15 12.21
C ARG A 14 12.29 -3.20 11.64
N PRO A 15 13.53 -3.21 12.15
CA PRO A 15 14.61 -2.45 11.54
C PRO A 15 15.05 -3.09 10.23
N ALA A 16 15.40 -2.27 9.24
CA ALA A 16 15.95 -2.75 7.97
C ALA A 16 17.23 -3.60 8.22
N PRO A 17 17.44 -4.69 7.48
CA PRO A 17 18.70 -5.43 7.55
C PRO A 17 19.84 -4.49 7.16
N GLY A 18 20.85 -4.40 8.03
CA GLY A 18 22.06 -3.64 7.74
C GLY A 18 22.69 -4.14 6.44
N ALA A 19 22.90 -3.24 5.49
CA ALA A 19 23.53 -3.54 4.21
C ALA A 19 24.91 -4.19 4.46
N ARG A 20 25.03 -5.48 4.15
CA ARG A 20 26.34 -6.11 3.93
C ARG A 20 26.60 -6.08 2.41
N PRO A 21 27.77 -5.60 1.95
CA PRO A 21 28.14 -5.78 0.56
C PRO A 21 28.40 -7.27 0.32
N GLY A 22 27.43 -7.94 -0.31
CA GLY A 22 27.59 -9.31 -0.78
C GLY A 22 28.26 -9.32 -2.14
N THR A 23 29.54 -9.66 -2.19
CA THR A 23 30.21 -10.10 -3.42
C THR A 23 29.67 -11.48 -3.80
N GLY A 24 28.72 -11.50 -4.75
CA GLY A 24 28.14 -12.73 -5.29
C GLY A 24 28.28 -12.75 -6.80
N THR A 25 29.14 -13.63 -7.30
CA THR A 25 29.35 -13.95 -8.72
C THR A 25 28.03 -14.32 -9.42
N GLN A 26 27.71 -13.61 -10.49
CA GLN A 26 26.53 -13.82 -11.32
C GLN A 26 26.69 -15.11 -12.14
N ARG A 27 25.88 -16.13 -11.86
CA ARG A 27 25.73 -17.31 -12.73
C ARG A 27 24.51 -17.09 -13.63
N ALA A 28 24.69 -17.29 -14.93
CA ALA A 28 23.65 -17.10 -15.94
C ALA A 28 22.42 -17.99 -15.67
N ALA A 29 21.24 -17.38 -15.69
CA ALA A 29 19.95 -18.07 -15.62
C ALA A 29 19.51 -18.55 -17.02
N PRO A 30 18.83 -19.71 -17.14
CA PRO A 30 18.31 -20.19 -18.42
C PRO A 30 17.09 -19.37 -18.87
N ALA A 31 16.84 -19.36 -20.17
CA ALA A 31 15.78 -18.60 -20.82
C ALA A 31 14.39 -18.87 -20.22
N ALA A 32 13.70 -17.79 -19.83
CA ALA A 32 12.35 -17.83 -19.28
C ALA A 32 11.33 -18.24 -20.34
N ARG A 33 10.48 -19.20 -19.99
CA ARG A 33 9.31 -19.60 -20.75
C ARG A 33 8.27 -18.48 -20.66
N GLU A 34 7.82 -17.99 -21.81
CA GLU A 34 6.87 -16.87 -21.93
C GLU A 34 5.56 -17.20 -21.19
N ALA A 35 5.24 -16.41 -20.15
CA ALA A 35 3.99 -16.52 -19.43
C ALA A 35 2.83 -15.98 -20.30
N PRO A 36 1.61 -16.54 -20.22
CA PRO A 36 0.48 -16.06 -20.99
C PRO A 36 0.16 -14.61 -20.62
N ARG A 37 0.19 -13.71 -21.61
CA ARG A 37 -0.22 -12.32 -21.44
C ARG A 37 -1.72 -12.28 -21.18
N LEU A 38 -2.12 -11.75 -20.02
CA LEU A 38 -3.52 -11.47 -19.73
C LEU A 38 -4.05 -10.44 -20.77
N PRO A 39 -5.31 -10.57 -21.22
CA PRO A 39 -5.85 -9.67 -22.23
C PRO A 39 -5.96 -8.24 -21.69
N ALA A 40 -5.41 -7.28 -22.44
CA ALA A 40 -5.56 -5.86 -22.18
C ALA A 40 -7.05 -5.48 -22.18
N THR A 41 -7.57 -5.02 -21.04
CA THR A 41 -8.96 -4.60 -20.91
C THR A 41 -9.07 -3.08 -20.73
N ARG A 42 -9.86 -2.47 -21.62
CA ARG A 42 -10.74 -1.29 -21.43
C ARG A 42 -10.12 -0.03 -20.80
N ALA A 43 -9.98 1.03 -21.63
CA ALA A 43 -9.66 2.44 -21.30
C ALA A 43 -9.24 2.70 -19.84
N GLU A 44 -7.93 2.71 -19.62
CA GLU A 44 -7.27 2.83 -18.33
C GLU A 44 -7.40 4.25 -17.79
N THR A 45 -8.50 4.52 -17.08
CA THR A 45 -8.74 5.84 -16.48
C THR A 45 -7.60 6.18 -15.52
N MET A 46 -6.96 7.33 -15.70
CA MET A 46 -5.93 7.83 -14.79
C MET A 46 -6.55 8.91 -13.91
N LEU A 47 -6.42 8.78 -12.59
CA LEU A 47 -6.77 9.88 -11.69
C LEU A 47 -5.65 10.91 -11.70
N THR A 48 -6.04 12.17 -11.83
CA THR A 48 -5.12 13.32 -11.89
C THR A 48 -5.49 14.35 -10.84
N ARG A 49 -4.75 15.46 -10.75
CA ARG A 49 -5.14 16.58 -9.89
C ARG A 49 -6.46 17.23 -10.33
N SER A 50 -6.75 17.26 -11.64
CA SER A 50 -8.00 17.82 -12.18
C SER A 50 -9.19 16.85 -12.07
N THR A 51 -8.92 15.54 -12.00
CA THR A 51 -9.94 14.50 -11.79
C THR A 51 -9.47 13.56 -10.66
N PRO A 52 -9.56 13.99 -9.39
CA PRO A 52 -8.92 13.28 -8.28
C PRO A 52 -9.80 12.20 -7.67
N GLN A 53 -10.97 11.87 -8.24
CA GLN A 53 -11.90 10.92 -7.62
C GLN A 53 -12.47 9.93 -8.62
N ALA A 54 -12.70 8.71 -8.14
CA ALA A 54 -13.46 7.68 -8.83
C ALA A 54 -14.38 6.93 -7.86
N ARG A 55 -15.40 6.28 -8.42
CA ARG A 55 -16.36 5.46 -7.69
C ARG A 55 -16.07 3.98 -7.97
N ILE A 56 -16.02 3.21 -6.89
CA ILE A 56 -16.07 1.75 -6.94
C ILE A 56 -17.43 1.34 -6.41
N THR A 57 -18.19 0.55 -7.15
CA THR A 57 -19.56 0.18 -6.79
C THR A 57 -19.73 -1.33 -6.70
N GLY A 58 -20.77 -1.75 -5.99
CA GLY A 58 -21.11 -3.16 -5.87
C GLY A 58 -20.27 -3.91 -4.85
N ARG A 59 -20.07 -5.20 -5.14
CA ARG A 59 -19.53 -6.23 -4.24
C ARG A 59 -18.29 -6.89 -4.87
N GLY A 60 -17.66 -7.82 -4.16
CA GLY A 60 -16.45 -8.53 -4.60
C GLY A 60 -15.19 -7.98 -3.94
N VAL A 61 -14.06 -8.00 -4.64
CA VAL A 61 -12.76 -7.60 -4.09
C VAL A 61 -12.25 -6.36 -4.80
N LEU A 62 -11.90 -5.34 -4.02
CA LEU A 62 -11.08 -4.23 -4.47
C LEU A 62 -9.62 -4.64 -4.37
N GLN A 63 -8.85 -4.41 -5.43
CA GLN A 63 -7.41 -4.65 -5.47
C GLN A 63 -6.69 -3.33 -5.74
N VAL A 64 -5.65 -3.05 -4.97
CA VAL A 64 -4.69 -1.98 -5.22
C VAL A 64 -3.33 -2.64 -5.39
N ASN A 65 -2.82 -2.62 -6.62
CA ASN A 65 -1.54 -3.20 -6.98
C ASN A 65 -0.51 -2.09 -7.18
N LEU A 66 0.68 -2.24 -6.61
CA LEU A 66 1.81 -1.34 -6.84
C LEU A 66 2.80 -2.02 -7.78
N ASN A 67 3.03 -1.41 -8.94
CA ASN A 67 4.00 -1.89 -9.92
C ASN A 67 5.03 -0.80 -10.25
N ARG A 68 6.23 -1.22 -10.65
CA ARG A 68 7.33 -0.38 -11.11
C ARG A 68 8.19 -1.16 -12.12
N PRO A 69 8.89 -0.49 -13.05
CA PRO A 69 9.87 -1.13 -13.90
C PRO A 69 10.96 -1.85 -13.08
N PRO A 70 11.44 -3.01 -13.56
CA PRO A 70 12.51 -3.76 -12.90
C PRO A 70 13.83 -2.98 -12.91
N GLY A 71 14.73 -3.31 -11.98
CA GLY A 71 16.09 -2.76 -11.96
C GLY A 71 16.21 -1.32 -11.42
N THR A 72 15.16 -0.79 -10.78
CA THR A 72 15.17 0.56 -10.21
C THR A 72 15.96 0.69 -8.89
N GLY A 73 16.48 -0.41 -8.32
CA GLY A 73 17.34 -0.40 -7.13
C GLY A 73 16.66 0.03 -5.82
N ALA A 74 15.37 0.33 -5.88
CA ALA A 74 14.50 0.60 -4.74
C ALA A 74 13.91 -0.70 -4.17
N ASP A 75 13.54 -0.69 -2.90
CA ASP A 75 12.58 -1.62 -2.33
C ASP A 75 11.38 -0.82 -1.80
N LEU A 76 10.21 -1.05 -2.40
CA LEU A 76 8.98 -0.31 -2.11
C LEU A 76 7.98 -1.28 -1.49
N ASP A 77 7.46 -0.90 -0.33
CA ASP A 77 6.42 -1.66 0.36
C ASP A 77 5.07 -0.93 0.23
N LEU A 78 4.03 -1.68 -0.13
CA LEU A 78 2.64 -1.28 -0.16
C LEU A 78 1.95 -1.66 1.16
N GLY A 79 1.10 -0.76 1.66
CA GLY A 79 0.29 -1.01 2.84
C GLY A 79 -1.08 -0.35 2.78
N CYS A 80 -1.93 -0.72 3.73
CA CYS A 80 -3.23 -0.08 3.94
C CYS A 80 -3.52 0.08 5.42
N MET A 81 -3.94 1.28 5.83
CA MET A 81 -4.50 1.54 7.16
C MET A 81 -6.02 1.63 7.05
N ALA A 82 -6.73 1.01 7.98
CA ALA A 82 -8.19 1.00 8.03
C ALA A 82 -8.67 1.53 9.38
N ALA A 83 -9.64 2.45 9.35
CA ALA A 83 -10.45 2.79 10.51
C ALA A 83 -11.85 2.18 10.30
N PHE A 84 -12.41 1.59 11.34
CA PHE A 84 -13.71 0.92 11.30
C PHE A 84 -14.81 1.78 11.93
N THR A 85 -16.07 1.46 11.62
CA THR A 85 -17.24 2.15 12.17
C THR A 85 -17.36 1.97 13.67
N ASP A 86 -16.90 0.85 14.23
CA ASP A 86 -16.82 0.60 15.67
C ASP A 86 -15.71 1.38 16.39
N GLY A 87 -14.89 2.13 15.67
CA GLY A 87 -13.80 2.94 16.21
C GLY A 87 -12.46 2.21 16.31
N THR A 88 -12.41 0.91 15.99
CA THR A 88 -11.15 0.18 15.91
C THR A 88 -10.35 0.61 14.66
N CYS A 89 -9.04 0.39 14.69
CA CYS A 89 -8.15 0.64 13.55
C CYS A 89 -7.21 -0.56 13.35
N ALA A 90 -6.80 -0.77 12.10
CA ALA A 90 -5.86 -1.82 11.71
C ALA A 90 -4.92 -1.31 10.61
N ALA A 91 -3.82 -2.03 10.40
CA ALA A 91 -2.96 -1.84 9.24
C ALA A 91 -2.52 -3.19 8.67
N VAL A 92 -2.35 -3.27 7.35
CA VAL A 92 -1.61 -4.34 6.68
C VAL A 92 -0.38 -3.75 5.99
N GLN A 93 0.77 -4.40 6.15
CA GLN A 93 2.05 -4.02 5.54
C GLN A 93 3.10 -5.13 5.75
N PRO A 94 4.14 -5.20 4.89
CA PRO A 94 5.27 -6.12 5.08
C PRO A 94 6.03 -5.83 6.37
N LEU A 95 6.25 -4.55 6.69
CA LEU A 95 7.01 -4.12 7.85
C LEU A 95 6.26 -4.41 9.16
N GLY A 96 6.55 -5.57 9.74
CA GLY A 96 5.85 -6.09 10.92
C GLY A 96 5.08 -7.38 10.68
N ASN A 97 5.21 -8.00 9.50
CA ASN A 97 4.56 -9.26 9.11
C ASN A 97 3.04 -9.23 9.31
N THR A 98 2.39 -8.10 8.98
CA THR A 98 0.95 -7.94 9.16
C THR A 98 0.26 -8.00 7.81
N PHE A 99 -0.04 -9.22 7.36
CA PHE A 99 -0.62 -9.47 6.02
C PHE A 99 -2.16 -9.50 6.01
N GLY A 100 -2.81 -9.53 7.17
CA GLY A 100 -4.27 -9.46 7.25
C GLY A 100 -5.01 -10.72 6.78
N SER A 101 -6.24 -10.53 6.32
CA SER A 101 -7.11 -11.55 5.72
C SER A 101 -8.37 -10.93 5.14
N LEU A 102 -8.87 -11.50 4.03
CA LEU A 102 -10.17 -11.11 3.46
C LEU A 102 -11.37 -11.71 4.20
N THR A 103 -11.24 -12.88 4.82
CA THR A 103 -12.39 -13.63 5.38
C THR A 103 -12.60 -13.42 6.87
N ARG A 104 -11.60 -12.89 7.57
CA ARG A 104 -11.66 -12.47 8.98
C ARG A 104 -11.24 -11.00 9.07
N TRP A 105 -11.60 -10.33 10.17
CA TRP A 105 -11.09 -9.00 10.46
C TRP A 105 -9.54 -8.99 10.29
N PRO A 106 -8.96 -8.02 9.55
CA PRO A 106 -9.51 -6.71 9.18
C PRO A 106 -10.23 -6.63 7.82
N TYR A 107 -10.55 -7.75 7.14
CA TYR A 107 -11.18 -7.78 5.81
C TYR A 107 -10.36 -7.08 4.71
N MET A 108 -9.05 -6.97 4.96
CA MET A 108 -8.04 -6.51 4.02
C MET A 108 -6.82 -7.42 4.14
N GLU A 109 -6.18 -7.68 3.01
CA GLU A 109 -5.06 -8.62 2.89
C GLU A 109 -3.97 -8.05 2.00
N LEU A 110 -2.71 -8.23 2.39
CA LEU A 110 -1.54 -8.00 1.54
C LEU A 110 -1.01 -9.37 1.09
N ASP A 111 -0.75 -9.52 -0.20
CA ASP A 111 -0.51 -10.83 -0.82
C ASP A 111 0.91 -11.36 -0.65
N GLN A 112 1.91 -10.50 -0.70
CA GLN A 112 3.31 -10.85 -0.50
C GLN A 112 4.14 -9.65 -0.07
N ASP A 113 5.42 -9.93 0.18
CA ASP A 113 6.48 -8.97 0.47
C ASP A 113 7.51 -9.10 -0.67
N ASP A 114 7.44 -8.24 -1.69
CA ASP A 114 8.33 -8.30 -2.87
C ASP A 114 9.58 -7.42 -2.69
N ARG A 115 10.40 -7.83 -1.72
CA ARG A 115 11.66 -7.15 -1.32
C ARG A 115 12.68 -6.92 -2.43
N THR A 116 12.52 -7.63 -3.55
CA THR A 116 13.50 -7.60 -4.66
C THR A 116 12.99 -6.84 -5.88
N GLY A 117 11.69 -6.53 -5.94
CA GLY A 117 11.04 -6.09 -7.19
C GLY A 117 11.19 -7.11 -8.31
N ALA A 118 11.37 -8.40 -7.96
CA ALA A 118 11.61 -9.48 -8.91
C ALA A 118 10.30 -10.14 -9.34
N SER A 119 9.22 -9.94 -8.58
CA SER A 119 7.87 -10.23 -9.06
C SER A 119 7.56 -9.25 -10.19
N SER A 120 7.20 -9.76 -11.37
CA SER A 120 6.63 -8.93 -12.44
C SER A 120 5.35 -8.22 -12.00
N ASP A 121 4.71 -8.75 -10.95
CA ASP A 121 3.37 -8.37 -10.55
C ASP A 121 3.39 -7.42 -9.34
N GLY A 122 4.55 -7.16 -8.71
CA GLY A 122 4.67 -6.29 -7.54
C GLY A 122 3.89 -6.78 -6.31
N GLU A 123 3.40 -5.82 -5.51
CA GLU A 123 2.61 -6.09 -4.29
C GLU A 123 1.15 -5.65 -4.46
N THR A 124 0.22 -6.43 -3.89
CA THR A 124 -1.22 -6.15 -3.98
C THR A 124 -1.89 -6.17 -2.61
N VAL A 125 -2.55 -5.06 -2.26
CA VAL A 125 -3.54 -5.03 -1.18
C VAL A 125 -4.93 -5.34 -1.75
N ARG A 126 -5.65 -6.24 -1.08
CA ARG A 126 -7.03 -6.61 -1.38
C ARG A 126 -7.95 -6.19 -0.25
N VAL A 127 -9.17 -5.76 -0.57
CA VAL A 127 -10.22 -5.39 0.39
C VAL A 127 -11.54 -6.06 0.01
N ASP A 128 -12.23 -6.64 0.98
CA ASP A 128 -13.54 -7.25 0.78
C ASP A 128 -14.65 -6.17 0.73
N LEU A 129 -15.23 -5.95 -0.46
CA LEU A 129 -16.32 -4.99 -0.66
C LEU A 129 -17.66 -5.49 -0.10
N GLU A 130 -17.76 -6.78 0.25
CA GLU A 130 -18.91 -7.31 1.01
C GLU A 130 -18.95 -6.79 2.45
N ARG A 131 -17.86 -6.18 2.92
CA ARG A 131 -17.72 -5.61 4.28
C ARG A 131 -17.50 -4.10 4.25
N ARG A 132 -17.71 -3.46 3.10
CA ARG A 132 -17.37 -2.05 2.87
C ARG A 132 -17.99 -1.08 3.89
N GLU A 133 -19.18 -1.42 4.39
CA GLU A 133 -19.91 -0.67 5.42
C GLU A 133 -19.29 -0.73 6.82
N LEU A 134 -18.36 -1.65 7.07
CA LEU A 134 -17.61 -1.71 8.33
C LEU A 134 -16.47 -0.70 8.37
N PHE A 135 -15.99 -0.23 7.23
CA PHE A 135 -14.92 0.76 7.17
C PHE A 135 -15.48 2.17 7.35
N ARG A 136 -14.69 3.04 7.97
CA ARG A 136 -14.86 4.49 7.96
C ARG A 136 -13.96 5.13 6.91
N GLN A 137 -12.73 4.65 6.82
CA GLN A 137 -11.75 5.04 5.79
C GLN A 137 -10.68 3.97 5.62
N LEU A 138 -10.13 3.90 4.42
CA LEU A 138 -9.01 3.06 4.01
C LEU A 138 -7.94 3.95 3.37
N LEU A 139 -6.73 3.96 3.92
CA LEU A 139 -5.61 4.72 3.39
C LEU A 139 -4.58 3.75 2.78
N PHE A 140 -4.57 3.69 1.45
CA PHE A 140 -3.55 2.97 0.70
C PHE A 140 -2.28 3.83 0.62
N HIS A 141 -1.15 3.26 0.98
CA HIS A 141 0.12 3.99 1.07
C HIS A 141 1.30 3.13 0.63
N VAL A 142 2.37 3.79 0.20
CA VAL A 142 3.65 3.17 -0.12
C VAL A 142 4.75 3.83 0.70
N TYR A 143 5.79 3.07 1.05
CA TYR A 143 7.01 3.62 1.64
C TYR A 143 8.25 2.93 1.10
N VAL A 144 9.38 3.61 1.22
CA VAL A 144 10.70 3.09 0.85
C VAL A 144 11.21 2.25 2.01
N TYR A 145 11.35 0.94 1.79
CA TYR A 145 11.97 0.07 2.79
C TYR A 145 13.50 0.17 2.73
N SER A 146 14.07 0.14 1.52
CA SER A 146 15.49 0.32 1.29
C SER A 146 15.81 0.87 -0.10
N GLY A 147 17.05 1.35 -0.29
CA GLY A 147 17.49 2.01 -1.51
C GLY A 147 17.38 3.54 -1.43
N ALA A 148 18.24 4.24 -2.17
CA ALA A 148 18.15 5.68 -2.34
C ALA A 148 17.19 5.94 -3.51
N VAL A 149 16.05 6.58 -3.24
CA VAL A 149 15.02 6.74 -4.27
C VAL A 149 14.51 8.15 -4.38
N ASP A 150 14.28 8.51 -5.62
CA ASP A 150 13.43 9.60 -6.04
C ASP A 150 12.22 8.96 -6.73
N PHE A 151 11.01 9.06 -6.16
CA PHE A 151 9.83 8.42 -6.75
C PHE A 151 9.57 8.89 -8.18
N ARG A 152 10.00 10.12 -8.52
CA ARG A 152 9.94 10.66 -9.89
C ARG A 152 10.66 9.80 -10.92
N SER A 153 11.72 9.09 -10.53
CA SER A 153 12.49 8.22 -11.43
C SER A 153 12.05 6.75 -11.38
N LEU A 154 11.18 6.37 -10.46
CA LEU A 154 10.78 4.97 -10.28
C LEU A 154 9.72 4.53 -11.28
N GLY A 155 8.97 5.45 -11.90
CA GLY A 155 7.83 5.09 -12.75
C GLY A 155 6.77 4.27 -12.02
N ALA A 156 6.69 4.40 -10.69
CA ALA A 156 5.79 3.62 -9.86
C ALA A 156 4.34 4.04 -10.12
N THR A 157 3.46 3.05 -10.31
CA THR A 157 2.04 3.26 -10.56
C THR A 157 1.21 2.36 -9.66
N ALA A 158 0.23 2.94 -8.97
CA ALA A 158 -0.79 2.19 -8.27
C ALA A 158 -1.98 1.94 -9.20
N THR A 159 -2.32 0.67 -9.42
CA THR A 159 -3.47 0.24 -10.21
C THR A 159 -4.58 -0.25 -9.30
N VAL A 160 -5.74 0.37 -9.39
CA VAL A 160 -6.93 0.03 -8.63
C VAL A 160 -7.91 -0.73 -9.53
N THR A 161 -8.33 -1.91 -9.10
CA THR A 161 -9.23 -2.79 -9.87
C THR A 161 -10.34 -3.34 -8.98
N ALA A 162 -11.57 -3.32 -9.48
CA ALA A 162 -12.73 -3.98 -8.86
C ALA A 162 -13.68 -4.49 -9.96
N PRO A 163 -14.70 -5.30 -9.63
CA PRO A 163 -15.70 -5.75 -10.61
C PRO A 163 -16.40 -4.61 -11.36
N SER A 164 -16.56 -3.44 -10.72
CA SER A 164 -17.18 -2.25 -11.34
C SER A 164 -16.27 -1.51 -12.32
N GLY A 165 -14.98 -1.86 -12.40
CA GLY A 165 -13.97 -1.17 -13.20
C GLY A 165 -12.71 -0.84 -12.41
N GLY A 166 -11.81 -0.08 -13.03
CA GLY A 166 -10.52 0.27 -12.45
C GLY A 166 -9.95 1.57 -12.98
N PHE A 167 -8.91 2.04 -12.30
CA PHE A 167 -8.18 3.26 -12.64
C PHE A 167 -6.75 3.18 -12.11
N ARG A 168 -5.90 4.13 -12.50
CA ARG A 168 -4.51 4.22 -12.06
C ARG A 168 -4.19 5.55 -11.41
N ILE A 169 -3.13 5.53 -10.61
CA ILE A 169 -2.54 6.69 -9.93
C ILE A 169 -1.03 6.61 -10.12
N ALA A 170 -0.46 7.56 -10.88
CA ALA A 170 0.98 7.72 -11.01
C ALA A 170 1.59 8.37 -9.76
N LEU A 171 2.78 7.92 -9.39
CA LEU A 171 3.56 8.39 -8.23
C LEU A 171 4.84 9.12 -8.69
N ASP A 172 4.66 10.14 -9.53
CA ASP A 172 5.73 10.77 -10.33
C ASP A 172 6.01 12.24 -9.97
N ASP A 173 5.35 12.78 -8.94
CA ASP A 173 5.45 14.18 -8.53
C ASP A 173 6.04 14.39 -7.12
N SER A 174 6.86 13.45 -6.65
CA SER A 174 7.43 13.53 -5.29
C SER A 174 8.40 14.70 -5.11
N PRO A 175 8.35 15.39 -3.96
CA PRO A 175 9.42 16.29 -3.56
C PRO A 175 10.69 15.49 -3.23
N GLU A 176 11.84 16.15 -3.30
CA GLU A 176 13.12 15.56 -2.93
C GLU A 176 13.10 15.08 -1.46
N GLY A 177 13.64 13.88 -1.23
CA GLY A 177 13.70 13.28 0.11
C GLY A 177 12.37 12.71 0.64
N ALA A 178 11.31 12.65 -0.17
CA ALA A 178 10.11 11.89 0.19
C ALA A 178 10.43 10.40 0.36
N THR A 179 10.03 9.81 1.49
CA THR A 179 10.27 8.38 1.79
C THR A 179 8.97 7.57 1.86
N GLY A 180 7.83 8.18 1.55
CA GLY A 180 6.56 7.51 1.43
C GLY A 180 5.45 8.43 0.94
N CYS A 181 4.34 7.82 0.56
CA CYS A 181 3.22 8.48 -0.09
C CYS A 181 1.90 7.86 0.38
N ALA A 182 0.98 8.71 0.82
CA ALA A 182 -0.43 8.37 0.85
C ALA A 182 -0.96 8.41 -0.59
N ILE A 183 -1.26 7.24 -1.15
CA ILE A 183 -1.65 7.09 -2.56
C ILE A 183 -3.09 7.53 -2.74
N ALA A 184 -3.98 6.90 -1.97
CA ALA A 184 -5.42 7.07 -2.10
C ALA A 184 -6.14 6.87 -0.77
N LEU A 185 -7.21 7.64 -0.58
CA LEU A 185 -8.15 7.50 0.52
C LEU A 185 -9.48 6.98 -0.03
N ALA A 186 -9.90 5.80 0.40
CA ALA A 186 -11.22 5.26 0.08
C ALA A 186 -12.15 5.41 1.29
N THR A 187 -13.35 5.94 1.04
CA THR A 187 -14.39 6.14 2.05
C THR A 187 -15.70 5.50 1.59
N PRO A 188 -16.54 4.98 2.50
CA PRO A 188 -17.85 4.47 2.15
C PRO A 188 -18.71 5.56 1.52
N ALA A 189 -19.48 5.18 0.51
CA ALA A 189 -20.58 5.98 0.02
C ALA A 189 -21.66 5.06 -0.56
N GLU A 190 -22.80 5.61 -0.98
CA GLU A 190 -23.96 4.81 -1.36
C GLU A 190 -23.61 3.71 -2.37
N GLY A 191 -23.86 2.45 -2.02
CA GLY A 191 -23.61 1.30 -2.90
C GLY A 191 -22.13 0.98 -3.19
N GLY A 192 -21.16 1.55 -2.47
CA GLY A 192 -19.75 1.35 -2.80
C GLY A 192 -18.74 2.18 -1.99
N LEU A 193 -17.65 2.56 -2.63
CA LEU A 193 -16.59 3.42 -2.10
C LEU A 193 -16.36 4.61 -3.05
N THR A 194 -16.08 5.78 -2.47
CA THR A 194 -15.44 6.88 -3.20
C THR A 194 -13.95 6.81 -2.92
N VAL A 195 -13.13 6.72 -3.97
CA VAL A 195 -11.67 6.71 -3.87
C VAL A 195 -11.14 8.06 -4.33
N SER A 196 -10.42 8.74 -3.44
CA SER A 196 -9.74 10.01 -3.72
C SER A 196 -8.25 9.78 -3.92
N ARG A 197 -7.68 10.35 -4.99
CA ARG A 197 -6.25 10.45 -5.26
C ARG A 197 -5.65 11.45 -4.26
N GLU A 198 -4.92 10.93 -3.27
CA GLU A 198 -4.22 11.75 -2.29
C GLU A 198 -2.88 12.22 -2.86
N VAL A 199 -2.06 11.26 -3.32
CA VAL A 199 -0.64 11.44 -3.71
C VAL A 199 0.04 12.51 -2.84
N ARG A 200 -0.07 12.28 -1.53
CA ARG A 200 0.45 13.17 -0.50
C ARG A 200 1.74 12.57 0.03
N TRP A 201 2.82 13.32 -0.11
CA TRP A 201 4.18 12.87 0.18
C TRP A 201 4.57 13.12 1.64
N PHE A 202 5.32 12.18 2.21
CA PHE A 202 5.80 12.22 3.58
C PHE A 202 7.28 11.79 3.64
N THR A 203 8.00 12.33 4.61
CA THR A 203 9.42 12.02 4.85
C THR A 203 9.61 11.58 6.29
N GLY A 204 10.12 10.37 6.49
CA GLY A 204 10.48 9.85 7.81
C GLY A 204 11.46 10.77 8.55
N THR A 205 11.36 10.83 9.87
CA THR A 205 12.32 11.54 10.73
C THR A 205 13.00 10.57 11.69
N LEU A 206 14.08 11.02 12.33
CA LEU A 206 14.74 10.25 13.41
C LEU A 206 13.74 9.84 14.51
N ARG A 207 12.69 10.64 14.75
CA ARG A 207 11.71 10.44 15.82
C ARG A 207 10.45 9.69 15.39
N ARG A 208 9.99 9.88 14.15
CA ARG A 208 8.74 9.30 13.63
C ARG A 208 8.96 8.65 12.28
N SER A 209 8.51 7.41 12.12
CA SER A 209 8.52 6.74 10.83
C SER A 209 7.60 7.46 9.85
N VAL A 210 7.67 7.08 8.58
CA VAL A 210 6.76 7.63 7.57
C VAL A 210 5.32 7.16 7.81
N GLN A 211 5.13 5.92 8.29
CA GLN A 211 3.83 5.40 8.70
C GLN A 211 3.23 6.19 9.86
N GLU A 212 4.02 6.48 10.90
CA GLU A 212 3.58 7.31 12.04
C GLU A 212 3.14 8.71 11.61
N GLN A 213 3.76 9.27 10.57
CA GLN A 213 3.39 10.57 10.05
C GLN A 213 2.11 10.52 9.21
N MET A 214 1.95 9.50 8.38
CA MET A 214 0.69 9.28 7.65
C MET A 214 -0.46 9.00 8.61
N ASP A 215 -0.27 8.12 9.60
CA ASP A 215 -1.25 7.87 10.65
C ASP A 215 -1.67 9.18 11.34
N SER A 216 -0.71 9.96 11.81
CA SER A 216 -1.02 11.24 12.47
C SER A 216 -1.75 12.22 11.55
N ALA A 217 -1.50 12.21 10.24
CA ALA A 217 -2.11 13.13 9.28
C ALA A 217 -3.54 12.73 8.90
N TYR A 218 -3.88 11.44 8.97
CA TYR A 218 -5.20 10.90 8.61
C TYR A 218 -6.02 10.44 9.84
N GLY A 219 -5.43 10.48 11.04
CA GLY A 219 -6.12 10.32 12.32
C GLY A 219 -6.53 8.89 12.68
N PHE A 220 -5.73 7.87 12.35
CA PHE A 220 -6.02 6.49 12.77
C PHE A 220 -5.70 6.26 14.26
N GLY A 221 -4.67 6.93 14.79
CA GLY A 221 -4.26 6.80 16.19
C GLY A 221 -3.71 5.41 16.53
N LEU A 222 -3.04 4.76 15.57
CA LEU A 222 -2.37 3.48 15.77
C LEU A 222 -1.14 3.66 16.68
N THR A 223 -0.80 2.62 17.42
CA THR A 223 0.43 2.62 18.23
C THR A 223 1.55 1.95 17.45
N TRP A 224 2.60 2.69 17.13
CA TRP A 224 3.73 2.19 16.36
C TRP A 224 4.91 1.88 17.29
N VAL A 225 5.37 0.64 17.27
CA VAL A 225 6.51 0.18 18.08
C VAL A 225 7.66 -0.15 17.16
N ARG A 226 8.74 0.62 17.25
CA ARG A 226 10.00 0.27 16.59
C ARG A 226 10.66 -0.88 17.35
N MET A 227 10.82 -2.02 16.68
CA MET A 227 11.67 -3.10 17.18
C MET A 227 13.12 -2.62 17.08
N ARG A 228 13.87 -2.74 18.16
CA ARG A 228 15.33 -2.59 18.12
C ARG A 228 15.93 -3.90 17.64
N LYS A 229 17.06 -3.80 16.93
CA LYS A 229 17.90 -4.96 16.63
C LYS A 229 18.77 -5.19 17.86
N ASP A 230 18.58 -6.32 18.54
CA ASP A 230 19.54 -6.83 19.51
C ASP A 230 20.77 -7.38 18.77
#